data_AF-A0A6C1QIW6-F1
#
_entry.id   AF-A0A6C1QIW6-F1
#
_cell.length_a   1.000
_cell.length_b   1.000
_cell.length_c   1.000
_cell.angle_alpha   90.00
_cell.angle_beta   90.00
_cell.angle_gamma   90.00
#
_symmetry.space_group_name_H-M   'P 1'
#
loop_
_entity.id
_entity.type
_entity.pdbx_description
1 polymer ?
#
loop_
_entity_poly.entity_id
_entity_poly.type
_entity_poly.pdbx_seq_one_letter_code
_entity_poly.pdbx_strand_id
1 'polypeptide(L)'
;MTPLPLKPRKSLNKAFLKVKPNRTEIERFKANLIQLLDRSNDMESEEFHKNLVIDFLKKTYYDPNHFINTKGRNDLVIHNGDKAKSSVGVILEAKKPTNKAEMTSVNDLNRKAFQELVLYYLRERITHKNLEVKHLVITNIHEWFIFDATTFDRLFAQNKNLVKQFNDFEGGRLADTRTDFFYRQIAEPFIAAITTEIEFTHFHLQDYQKPLRNNDKADDTRLIALFKLLSPEHLLKLPFANDSNSLDKEFYKELLHIIGLTETKEGSKKLIERNKEGNRNYGSFIENAIIQLDSLDKISRLDNPGQFGANTQERLFNVALELSITWMNRILFLKLLEGQLITYHKGDKSYEFLNEGKIQNYDDLNSLFFQVLARKHDERNEDVKTLFEKVPFLNSSLFEPTNIEHTTILISNLRDDKTIPVYAHTVLKDEKGKRLSGALSTLQYLFKFLDAYDFSSEGSEEIQEDNKALINASVLGLIFEKINGYKDGSFFTPGFITMYMCRETIRKAVVQKFNETKNWNCRDLNELYNKIEDTREANEIVNSIKICDPAVGSGHFLVSSLNEMIAVKNDLKILQDRNGKRLKEYQVEVVNDELIVTDEEGELFEYNPNSKESQRIQETLFHEKQTIIEN
;
A
#
# COMPACT_ATOMS: atom_id res chain seq x y z
N MET A 1 -17.84 27.77 14.54
CA MET A 1 -17.32 26.56 13.86
C MET A 1 -16.27 27.02 12.88
N THR A 2 -15.13 26.33 12.78
CA THR A 2 -14.08 26.68 11.82
C THR A 2 -14.02 25.60 10.73
N PRO A 3 -14.44 25.89 9.49
CA PRO A 3 -14.30 24.95 8.38
C PRO A 3 -12.82 24.68 8.06
N LEU A 4 -12.44 23.40 7.92
CA LEU A 4 -11.10 23.00 7.51
C LEU A 4 -11.18 22.15 6.22
N PRO A 5 -11.12 22.80 5.04
CA PRO A 5 -11.20 22.09 3.75
C PRO A 5 -9.88 21.38 3.41
N LEU A 6 -9.98 20.11 3.01
CA LEU A 6 -8.90 19.31 2.46
C LEU A 6 -9.08 19.15 0.95
N LYS A 7 -7.96 19.13 0.22
CA LYS A 7 -7.93 18.73 -1.20
C LYS A 7 -8.08 17.21 -1.31
N PRO A 8 -8.63 16.67 -2.43
CA PRO A 8 -8.81 15.23 -2.65
C PRO A 8 -7.61 14.37 -2.25
N ARG A 9 -6.40 14.77 -2.64
CA ARG A 9 -5.16 14.02 -2.38
C ARG A 9 -4.76 13.96 -0.90
N LYS A 10 -5.13 14.95 -0.09
CA LYS A 10 -4.89 14.95 1.36
C LYS A 10 -5.86 14.04 2.11
N SER A 11 -7.07 13.89 1.59
CA SER A 11 -8.13 13.08 2.21
C SER A 11 -7.99 11.58 1.94
N LEU A 12 -7.23 11.19 0.92
CA LEU A 12 -6.99 9.79 0.59
C LEU A 12 -6.00 9.15 1.56
N ASN A 13 -6.27 7.88 1.92
CA ASN A 13 -5.25 7.04 2.53
C ASN A 13 -4.02 7.00 1.62
N LYS A 14 -2.84 7.31 2.16
CA LYS A 14 -1.63 7.46 1.38
C LYS A 14 -1.12 6.16 0.75
N ALA A 15 -1.35 5.01 1.38
CA ALA A 15 -1.08 3.72 0.77
C ALA A 15 -2.05 3.44 -0.39
N PHE A 16 -3.33 3.82 -0.27
CA PHE A 16 -4.27 3.74 -1.39
C PHE A 16 -3.87 4.68 -2.54
N LEU A 17 -3.32 5.85 -2.23
CA LEU A 17 -2.82 6.80 -3.23
C LEU A 17 -1.69 6.23 -4.09
N LYS A 18 -0.86 5.32 -3.54
CA LYS A 18 0.19 4.59 -4.30
C LYS A 18 -0.34 3.55 -5.28
N VAL A 19 -1.59 3.08 -5.13
CA VAL A 19 -2.14 2.01 -5.99
C VAL A 19 -2.45 2.55 -7.38
N LYS A 20 -1.70 2.16 -8.41
CA LYS A 20 -1.93 2.67 -9.77
C LYS A 20 -3.30 2.20 -10.29
N PRO A 21 -4.23 3.11 -10.67
CA PRO A 21 -5.46 2.70 -11.34
C PRO A 21 -5.15 2.21 -12.76
N ASN A 22 -5.94 1.29 -13.30
CA ASN A 22 -5.74 0.83 -14.66
C ASN A 22 -6.23 1.88 -15.67
N ARG A 23 -5.56 1.96 -16.82
CA ARG A 23 -5.96 2.86 -17.92
C ARG A 23 -7.43 2.69 -18.29
N THR A 24 -7.90 1.44 -18.39
CA THR A 24 -9.29 1.15 -18.75
C THR A 24 -10.32 1.68 -17.74
N GLU A 25 -9.96 1.75 -16.46
CA GLU A 25 -10.81 2.29 -15.40
C GLU A 25 -10.85 3.81 -15.44
N ILE A 26 -9.70 4.45 -15.67
CA ILE A 26 -9.62 5.91 -15.85
C ILE A 26 -10.40 6.36 -17.09
N GLU A 27 -10.28 5.67 -18.22
CA GLU A 27 -11.06 6.00 -19.42
C GLU A 27 -12.57 5.85 -19.19
N ARG A 28 -13.00 4.82 -18.47
CA ARG A 28 -14.40 4.64 -18.07
C ARG A 28 -14.88 5.79 -17.18
N PHE A 29 -14.07 6.16 -16.19
CA PHE A 29 -14.34 7.30 -15.31
C PHE A 29 -14.46 8.60 -16.10
N LYS A 30 -13.52 8.88 -17.01
CA LYS A 30 -13.56 10.05 -17.89
C LYS A 30 -14.85 10.10 -18.70
N ALA A 31 -15.18 9.00 -19.38
CA ALA A 31 -16.39 8.92 -20.21
C ALA A 31 -17.67 9.20 -19.40
N ASN A 32 -17.79 8.60 -18.22
CA ASN A 32 -18.95 8.79 -17.35
C ASN A 32 -18.99 10.19 -16.72
N LEU A 33 -17.84 10.76 -16.37
CA LEU A 33 -17.75 12.12 -15.81
C LEU A 33 -18.08 13.19 -16.86
N ILE A 34 -17.59 13.03 -18.10
CA ILE A 34 -17.98 13.87 -19.23
C ILE A 34 -19.49 13.81 -19.42
N GLN A 35 -20.08 12.60 -19.40
CA GLN A 35 -21.52 12.43 -19.53
C GLN A 35 -22.31 13.12 -18.40
N LEU A 36 -21.83 13.07 -17.16
CA LEU A 36 -22.44 13.79 -16.03
C LEU A 36 -22.45 15.30 -16.29
N LEU A 37 -21.30 15.86 -16.68
CA LEU A 37 -21.14 17.30 -16.89
C LEU A 37 -21.95 17.80 -18.11
N ASP A 38 -21.90 17.08 -19.23
CA ASP A 38 -22.60 17.46 -20.48
C ASP A 38 -24.13 17.37 -20.37
N ARG A 39 -24.65 16.53 -19.48
CA ARG A 39 -26.09 16.38 -19.25
C ARG A 39 -26.64 17.30 -18.17
N SER A 40 -25.77 17.96 -17.40
CA SER A 40 -26.22 18.92 -16.39
C SER A 40 -26.93 20.11 -17.05
N ASN A 41 -28.10 20.48 -16.51
CA ASN A 41 -28.91 21.57 -17.06
C ASN A 41 -29.54 22.39 -15.92
N ASP A 42 -29.17 23.67 -15.80
CA ASP A 42 -29.62 24.57 -14.73
C ASP A 42 -31.13 24.84 -14.71
N MET A 43 -31.83 24.55 -15.81
CA MET A 43 -33.30 24.68 -15.87
C MET A 43 -34.02 23.49 -15.24
N GLU A 44 -33.36 22.34 -15.13
CA GLU A 44 -33.98 21.10 -14.66
C GLU A 44 -34.17 21.05 -13.14
N SER A 45 -34.94 20.08 -12.67
CA SER A 45 -35.23 19.87 -11.25
C SER A 45 -34.04 19.27 -10.49
N GLU A 46 -34.01 19.45 -9.16
CA GLU A 46 -33.03 18.78 -8.28
C GLU A 46 -33.08 17.25 -8.42
N GLU A 47 -34.28 16.67 -8.61
CA GLU A 47 -34.46 15.23 -8.88
C GLU A 47 -33.77 14.79 -10.18
N PHE A 48 -33.80 15.62 -11.22
CA PHE A 48 -33.10 15.34 -12.47
C PHE A 48 -31.59 15.27 -12.25
N HIS A 49 -30.99 16.26 -11.57
CA HIS A 49 -29.56 16.28 -11.26
C HIS A 49 -29.14 15.12 -10.36
N LYS A 50 -29.97 14.78 -9.37
CA LYS A 50 -29.74 13.61 -8.51
C LYS A 50 -29.67 12.32 -9.32
N ASN A 51 -30.56 12.13 -10.28
CA ASN A 51 -30.53 10.95 -11.17
C ASN A 51 -29.24 10.89 -12.02
N LEU A 52 -28.69 12.03 -12.45
CA LEU A 52 -27.39 12.06 -13.13
C LEU A 52 -26.24 11.62 -12.21
N VAL A 53 -26.24 12.06 -10.95
CA VAL A 53 -25.23 11.63 -9.95
C VAL A 53 -25.34 10.13 -9.69
N ILE A 54 -26.56 9.59 -9.54
CA ILE A 54 -26.80 8.14 -9.39
C ILE A 54 -26.22 7.36 -10.57
N ASP A 55 -26.54 7.80 -11.79
CA ASP A 55 -26.07 7.17 -13.02
C ASP A 55 -24.54 7.16 -13.12
N PHE A 56 -23.91 8.28 -12.81
CA PHE A 56 -22.45 8.43 -12.83
C PHE A 56 -21.79 7.47 -11.84
N LEU A 57 -22.23 7.45 -10.58
CA LEU A 57 -21.65 6.59 -9.55
C LEU A 57 -21.85 5.10 -9.91
N LYS A 58 -23.06 4.70 -10.33
CA LYS A 58 -23.35 3.32 -10.72
C LYS A 58 -22.48 2.82 -11.86
N LYS A 59 -22.47 3.54 -12.98
CA LYS A 59 -21.76 3.13 -14.21
C LYS A 59 -20.25 3.15 -14.06
N THR A 60 -19.74 3.91 -13.08
CA THR A 60 -18.30 4.04 -12.87
C THR A 60 -17.77 3.01 -11.86
N TYR A 61 -18.46 2.83 -10.74
CA TYR A 61 -17.90 2.10 -9.59
C TYR A 61 -18.81 1.05 -8.96
N TYR A 62 -20.08 1.39 -8.74
CA TYR A 62 -20.86 0.70 -7.71
C TYR A 62 -21.72 -0.43 -8.26
N ASP A 63 -22.13 -0.41 -9.53
CA ASP A 63 -22.88 -1.52 -10.13
C ASP A 63 -21.96 -2.68 -10.52
N PRO A 64 -22.30 -3.96 -10.23
CA PRO A 64 -23.50 -4.45 -9.52
C PRO A 64 -23.32 -4.68 -8.02
N ASN A 65 -22.16 -4.33 -7.46
CA ASN A 65 -21.74 -4.78 -6.12
C ASN A 65 -22.37 -3.97 -4.97
N HIS A 66 -22.83 -2.75 -5.24
CA HIS A 66 -23.35 -1.81 -4.25
C HIS A 66 -24.63 -1.15 -4.76
N PHE A 67 -25.70 -1.26 -3.97
CA PHE A 67 -26.96 -0.64 -4.29
C PHE A 67 -26.91 0.87 -4.03
N ILE A 68 -27.37 1.66 -4.99
CA ILE A 68 -27.50 3.11 -4.91
C ILE A 68 -28.92 3.53 -5.24
N ASN A 69 -29.61 4.16 -4.29
CA ASN A 69 -30.94 4.71 -4.48
C ASN A 69 -31.33 5.69 -3.36
N THR A 70 -32.49 6.32 -3.48
CA THR A 70 -33.18 6.99 -2.37
C THR A 70 -33.56 5.99 -1.28
N LYS A 71 -33.58 6.42 -0.01
CA LYS A 71 -34.01 5.58 1.12
C LYS A 71 -34.91 6.38 2.07
N GLY A 72 -36.20 6.07 2.05
CA GLY A 72 -37.18 6.76 2.90
C GLY A 72 -37.23 8.26 2.59
N ARG A 73 -36.83 9.10 3.56
CA ARG A 73 -36.73 10.56 3.41
C ARG A 73 -35.30 11.05 3.11
N ASN A 74 -34.33 10.15 2.98
CA ASN A 74 -32.97 10.53 2.60
C ASN A 74 -32.88 10.65 1.08
N ASP A 75 -32.20 11.71 0.63
CA ASP A 75 -32.08 12.05 -0.79
C ASP A 75 -31.39 10.96 -1.60
N LEU A 76 -30.20 10.53 -1.18
CA LEU A 76 -29.47 9.47 -1.85
C LEU A 76 -28.58 8.71 -0.86
N VAL A 77 -28.49 7.39 -1.00
CA VAL A 77 -27.58 6.56 -0.21
C VAL A 77 -26.83 5.56 -1.07
N ILE A 78 -25.61 5.23 -0.64
CA ILE A 78 -24.83 4.09 -1.14
C ILE A 78 -24.84 3.02 -0.04
N HIS A 79 -25.25 1.81 -0.38
CA HIS A 79 -25.31 0.69 0.54
C HIS A 79 -24.00 -0.09 0.57
N ASN A 80 -23.68 -0.68 1.72
CA ASN A 80 -22.50 -1.54 1.90
C ASN A 80 -22.56 -2.85 1.09
N GLY A 81 -23.68 -3.17 0.44
CA GLY A 81 -23.81 -4.31 -0.47
C GLY A 81 -24.84 -4.09 -1.57
N ASP A 82 -25.08 -5.14 -2.34
CA ASP A 82 -25.84 -5.16 -3.61
C ASP A 82 -27.37 -4.99 -3.47
N LYS A 83 -27.90 -4.87 -2.26
CA LYS A 83 -29.34 -4.86 -1.98
C LYS A 83 -29.76 -3.66 -1.13
N ALA A 84 -30.99 -3.19 -1.35
CA ALA A 84 -31.62 -2.12 -0.57
C ALA A 84 -31.74 -2.41 0.94
N LYS A 85 -31.70 -3.69 1.34
CA LYS A 85 -31.73 -4.10 2.75
C LYS A 85 -30.37 -4.04 3.45
N SER A 86 -29.27 -3.93 2.68
CA SER A 86 -27.94 -3.79 3.25
C SER A 86 -27.83 -2.47 4.01
N SER A 87 -26.92 -2.37 4.98
CA SER A 87 -26.72 -1.13 5.72
C SER A 87 -26.27 0.01 4.81
N VAL A 88 -26.61 1.24 5.19
CA VAL A 88 -26.15 2.44 4.49
C VAL A 88 -24.70 2.70 4.85
N GLY A 89 -23.84 2.83 3.85
CA GLY A 89 -22.43 3.19 3.99
C GLY A 89 -22.15 4.66 3.71
N VAL A 90 -22.88 5.28 2.78
CA VAL A 90 -22.74 6.72 2.47
C VAL A 90 -24.10 7.38 2.38
N ILE A 91 -24.21 8.57 2.96
CA ILE A 91 -25.39 9.45 2.83
C ILE A 91 -25.01 10.61 1.90
N LEU A 92 -25.81 10.88 0.89
CA LEU A 92 -25.58 11.94 -0.08
C LEU A 92 -26.78 12.88 -0.12
N GLU A 93 -26.50 14.18 0.01
CA GLU A 93 -27.44 15.28 -0.16
C GLU A 93 -27.13 15.98 -1.48
N ALA A 94 -28.09 16.00 -2.40
CA ALA A 94 -27.91 16.58 -3.73
C ALA A 94 -28.73 17.87 -3.84
N LYS A 95 -28.10 18.98 -4.19
CA LYS A 95 -28.77 20.25 -4.48
C LYS A 95 -28.76 20.58 -5.96
N LYS A 96 -29.74 21.37 -6.38
CA LYS A 96 -29.72 21.97 -7.72
C LYS A 96 -28.48 22.90 -7.88
N PRO A 97 -27.75 22.88 -9.01
CA PRO A 97 -26.58 23.74 -9.24
C PRO A 97 -26.79 25.23 -8.94
N THR A 98 -27.99 25.75 -9.22
CA THR A 98 -28.33 27.16 -9.03
C THR A 98 -28.81 27.51 -7.62
N ASN A 99 -29.00 26.53 -6.72
CA ASN A 99 -29.54 26.73 -5.37
C ASN A 99 -28.46 27.19 -4.36
N LYS A 100 -27.94 28.40 -4.55
CA LYS A 100 -26.90 28.99 -3.69
C LYS A 100 -27.36 29.29 -2.26
N ALA A 101 -28.67 29.37 -2.02
CA ALA A 101 -29.20 29.71 -0.69
C ALA A 101 -29.09 28.53 0.28
N GLU A 102 -29.36 27.32 -0.21
CA GLU A 102 -29.38 26.09 0.58
C GLU A 102 -28.05 25.31 0.53
N MET A 103 -27.24 25.54 -0.50
CA MET A 103 -25.94 24.89 -0.69
C MET A 103 -24.88 25.41 0.29
N THR A 104 -24.01 24.52 0.77
CA THR A 104 -22.85 24.86 1.60
C THR A 104 -21.75 25.54 0.78
N SER A 105 -20.91 26.32 1.44
CA SER A 105 -19.65 26.83 0.86
C SER A 105 -18.47 26.50 1.75
N VAL A 106 -17.26 26.59 1.20
CA VAL A 106 -16.00 26.30 1.92
C VAL A 106 -15.88 27.07 3.25
N ASN A 107 -16.41 28.30 3.30
CA ASN A 107 -16.33 29.16 4.49
C ASN A 107 -17.62 29.16 5.33
N ASP A 108 -18.68 28.51 4.85
CA ASP A 108 -20.00 28.51 5.50
C ASP A 108 -20.72 27.17 5.27
N LEU A 109 -20.53 26.26 6.23
CA LEU A 109 -21.19 24.95 6.21
C LEU A 109 -22.60 24.98 6.81
N ASN A 110 -22.98 25.99 7.61
CA ASN A 110 -24.27 25.97 8.32
C ASN A 110 -25.41 26.41 7.40
N ARG A 111 -25.66 25.59 6.38
CA ARG A 111 -26.70 25.75 5.38
C ARG A 111 -27.63 24.56 5.41
N LYS A 112 -28.77 24.70 4.75
CA LYS A 112 -29.84 23.68 4.77
C LYS A 112 -29.32 22.30 4.35
N ALA A 113 -28.48 22.21 3.32
CA ALA A 113 -27.90 20.93 2.87
C ALA A 113 -27.11 20.21 3.99
N PHE A 114 -26.35 20.94 4.81
CA PHE A 114 -25.62 20.35 5.93
C PHE A 114 -26.55 20.00 7.10
N GLN A 115 -27.57 20.82 7.36
CA GLN A 115 -28.59 20.54 8.37
C GLN A 115 -29.41 19.29 8.03
N GLU A 116 -29.73 19.09 6.74
CA GLU A 116 -30.33 17.88 6.18
C GLU A 116 -29.43 16.66 6.41
N LEU A 117 -28.14 16.80 6.08
CA LEU A 117 -27.16 15.74 6.29
C LEU A 117 -27.03 15.32 7.77
N VAL A 118 -27.05 16.28 8.70
CA VAL A 118 -27.09 16.01 10.15
C VAL A 118 -28.34 15.22 10.54
N LEU A 119 -29.52 15.61 10.05
CA LEU A 119 -30.76 14.88 10.32
C LEU A 119 -30.70 13.44 9.79
N TYR A 120 -30.24 13.26 8.56
CA TYR A 120 -30.15 11.94 7.92
C TYR A 120 -29.15 11.03 8.64
N TYR A 121 -28.02 11.60 9.08
CA TYR A 121 -27.06 10.89 9.90
C TYR A 121 -27.67 10.42 11.23
N LEU A 122 -28.35 11.32 11.96
CA LEU A 122 -28.95 10.99 13.25
C LEU A 122 -30.04 9.92 13.11
N ARG A 123 -30.83 9.92 12.02
CA ARG A 123 -31.78 8.84 11.72
C ARG A 123 -31.09 7.49 11.52
N GLU A 124 -30.03 7.43 10.72
CA GLU A 124 -29.27 6.19 10.54
C GLU A 124 -28.65 5.73 11.86
N ARG A 125 -27.95 6.63 12.57
CA ARG A 125 -27.17 6.31 13.77
C ARG A 125 -28.03 5.99 14.98
N ILE A 126 -29.07 6.78 15.26
CA ILE A 126 -29.87 6.70 16.49
C ILE A 126 -31.13 5.85 16.27
N THR A 127 -31.92 6.15 15.23
CA THR A 127 -33.20 5.46 14.98
C THR A 127 -32.97 4.07 14.42
N HIS A 128 -32.13 3.95 13.38
CA HIS A 128 -31.85 2.66 12.73
C HIS A 128 -30.69 1.89 13.37
N LYS A 129 -29.99 2.48 14.36
CA LYS A 129 -28.85 1.87 15.06
C LYS A 129 -27.74 1.42 14.09
N ASN A 130 -27.61 2.10 12.95
CA ASN A 130 -26.61 1.81 11.95
C ASN A 130 -25.25 2.33 12.42
N LEU A 131 -24.30 1.41 12.62
CA LEU A 131 -22.92 1.73 12.99
C LEU A 131 -21.96 1.76 11.80
N GLU A 132 -22.47 1.54 10.59
CA GLU A 132 -21.68 1.24 9.39
C GLU A 132 -21.64 2.40 8.38
N VAL A 133 -22.22 3.57 8.70
CA VAL A 133 -22.04 4.79 7.89
C VAL A 133 -20.57 5.22 7.96
N LYS A 134 -19.96 5.44 6.80
CA LYS A 134 -18.53 5.75 6.63
C LYS A 134 -18.31 7.22 6.25
N HIS A 135 -19.09 7.73 5.31
CA HIS A 135 -18.98 9.10 4.82
C HIS A 135 -20.35 9.74 4.60
N LEU A 136 -20.36 11.07 4.59
CA LEU A 136 -21.49 11.89 4.22
C LEU A 136 -21.07 12.89 3.15
N VAL A 137 -21.93 13.12 2.16
CA VAL A 137 -21.59 13.93 0.98
C VAL A 137 -22.66 14.97 0.74
N ILE A 138 -22.25 16.19 0.37
CA ILE A 138 -23.11 17.21 -0.21
C ILE A 138 -22.59 17.51 -1.62
N THR A 139 -23.47 17.55 -2.62
CA THR A 139 -23.08 17.96 -3.98
C THR A 139 -24.16 18.72 -4.70
N ASN A 140 -23.76 19.62 -5.59
CA ASN A 140 -24.64 20.25 -6.58
C ASN A 140 -24.25 19.89 -8.02
N ILE A 141 -23.72 18.68 -8.22
CA ILE A 141 -22.94 18.23 -9.39
C ILE A 141 -21.55 18.85 -9.43
N HIS A 142 -21.43 20.17 -9.42
CA HIS A 142 -20.14 20.84 -9.63
C HIS A 142 -19.25 20.81 -8.40
N GLU A 143 -19.79 21.19 -7.24
CA GLU A 143 -19.11 21.19 -5.95
C GLU A 143 -19.43 19.92 -5.18
N TRP A 144 -18.42 19.40 -4.47
CA TRP A 144 -18.54 18.23 -3.63
C TRP A 144 -17.90 18.50 -2.27
N PHE A 145 -18.62 18.14 -1.21
CA PHE A 145 -18.18 18.21 0.18
C PHE A 145 -18.29 16.81 0.77
N ILE A 146 -17.19 16.21 1.23
CA ILE A 146 -17.17 14.85 1.78
C ILE A 146 -16.69 14.90 3.23
N PHE A 147 -17.49 14.37 4.14
CA PHE A 147 -17.25 14.35 5.58
C PHE A 147 -17.06 12.91 6.07
N ASP A 148 -16.07 12.68 6.93
CA ASP A 148 -15.93 11.41 7.64
C ASP A 148 -17.04 11.27 8.69
N ALA A 149 -17.70 10.10 8.73
CA ALA A 149 -18.77 9.83 9.68
C ALA A 149 -18.32 9.86 11.15
N THR A 150 -17.03 9.69 11.43
CA THR A 150 -16.46 9.83 12.78
C THR A 150 -16.56 11.25 13.31
N THR A 151 -16.40 12.26 12.44
CA THR A 151 -16.63 13.67 12.78
C THR A 151 -18.09 13.89 13.16
N PHE A 152 -19.02 13.29 12.41
CA PHE A 152 -20.44 13.38 12.72
C PHE A 152 -20.83 12.64 14.00
N ASP A 153 -20.22 11.48 14.27
CA ASP A 153 -20.45 10.73 15.51
C ASP A 153 -20.02 11.56 16.72
N ARG A 154 -18.79 12.08 16.71
CA ARG A 154 -18.21 12.89 17.79
C ARG A 154 -18.99 14.17 18.05
N LEU A 155 -19.36 14.91 17.01
CA LEU A 155 -19.99 16.24 17.16
C LEU A 155 -21.49 16.15 17.42
N PHE A 156 -22.20 15.23 16.76
CA PHE A 156 -23.66 15.20 16.78
C PHE A 156 -24.21 14.00 17.57
N ALA A 157 -23.83 12.76 17.25
CA ALA A 157 -24.42 11.58 17.87
C ALA A 157 -24.00 11.34 19.33
N GLN A 158 -22.80 11.79 19.71
CA GLN A 158 -22.34 11.73 21.11
C GLN A 158 -22.85 12.89 21.97
N ASN A 159 -23.44 13.92 21.35
CA ASN A 159 -24.00 15.06 22.09
C ASN A 159 -25.37 14.71 22.67
N LYS A 160 -25.41 14.47 23.99
CA LYS A 160 -26.64 14.06 24.70
C LYS A 160 -27.80 15.06 24.55
N ASN A 161 -27.52 16.36 24.46
CA ASN A 161 -28.56 17.38 24.34
C ASN A 161 -29.20 17.33 22.94
N LEU A 162 -28.37 17.35 21.89
CA LEU A 162 -28.85 17.24 20.52
C LEU A 162 -29.64 15.94 20.30
N VAL A 163 -29.12 14.80 20.78
CA VAL A 163 -29.80 13.50 20.66
C VAL A 163 -31.15 13.50 21.39
N LYS A 164 -31.25 14.16 22.54
CA LYS A 164 -32.53 14.33 23.24
C LYS A 164 -33.52 15.14 22.38
N GLN A 165 -33.10 16.29 21.86
CA GLN A 165 -33.94 17.12 20.98
C GLN A 165 -34.37 16.38 19.71
N PHE A 166 -33.46 15.61 19.10
CA PHE A 166 -33.75 14.75 17.96
C PHE A 166 -34.79 13.68 18.29
N ASN A 167 -34.66 12.97 19.42
CA ASN A 167 -35.64 11.97 19.83
C ASN A 167 -37.01 12.58 20.15
N ASP A 168 -37.05 13.80 20.71
CA ASP A 168 -38.29 14.54 20.94
C ASP A 168 -38.95 14.97 19.62
N PHE A 169 -38.14 15.39 18.64
CA PHE A 169 -38.59 15.69 17.28
C PHE A 169 -39.17 14.45 16.57
N GLU A 170 -38.42 13.35 16.48
CA GLU A 170 -38.87 12.11 15.83
C GLU A 170 -40.06 11.45 16.56
N GLY A 171 -40.15 11.65 17.88
CA GLY A 171 -41.28 11.21 18.69
C GLY A 171 -42.52 12.11 18.64
N GLY A 172 -42.49 13.20 17.87
CA GLY A 172 -43.60 14.14 17.74
C GLY A 172 -43.93 14.91 19.02
N ARG A 173 -42.96 15.07 19.93
CA ARG A 173 -43.13 15.73 21.24
C ARG A 173 -42.85 17.25 21.21
N LEU A 174 -42.35 17.77 20.09
CA LEU A 174 -42.07 19.18 19.90
C LEU A 174 -43.23 19.92 19.23
N ALA A 175 -43.14 21.25 19.18
CA ALA A 175 -44.19 22.13 18.67
C ALA A 175 -44.52 21.92 17.18
N ASP A 176 -43.61 21.31 16.41
CA ASP A 176 -43.78 20.98 15.00
C ASP A 176 -42.99 19.71 14.65
N THR A 177 -43.53 18.90 13.72
CA THR A 177 -42.98 17.62 13.27
C THR A 177 -42.41 17.68 11.85
N ARG A 178 -42.51 18.83 11.18
CA ARG A 178 -41.93 19.08 9.86
C ARG A 178 -40.42 19.17 9.95
N THR A 179 -39.72 18.68 8.92
CA THR A 179 -38.26 18.70 8.89
C THR A 179 -37.67 20.12 8.89
N ASP A 180 -38.36 21.11 8.31
CA ASP A 180 -37.96 22.53 8.37
C ASP A 180 -37.85 23.05 9.83
N PHE A 181 -38.68 22.53 10.75
CA PHE A 181 -38.55 22.84 12.17
C PHE A 181 -37.24 22.30 12.73
N PHE A 182 -36.89 21.04 12.43
CA PHE A 182 -35.61 20.47 12.85
C PHE A 182 -34.43 21.29 12.32
N TYR A 183 -34.46 21.67 11.03
CA TYR A 183 -33.37 22.41 10.42
C TYR A 183 -33.15 23.77 11.11
N ARG A 184 -34.21 24.58 11.24
CA ARG A 184 -34.10 25.95 11.77
C ARG A 184 -34.01 26.07 13.28
N GLN A 185 -34.70 25.18 14.02
CA GLN A 185 -34.85 25.31 15.47
C GLN A 185 -33.90 24.40 16.26
N ILE A 186 -33.33 23.38 15.62
CA ILE A 186 -32.47 22.39 16.29
C ILE A 186 -31.08 22.37 15.66
N ALA A 187 -30.98 22.03 14.37
CA ALA A 187 -29.69 21.86 13.70
C ALA A 187 -28.94 23.18 13.55
N GLU A 188 -29.57 24.21 12.99
CA GLU A 188 -28.94 25.51 12.73
C GLU A 188 -28.34 26.15 14.00
N PRO A 189 -29.07 26.27 15.13
CA PRO A 189 -28.51 26.84 16.37
C PRO A 189 -27.41 25.95 16.97
N PHE A 190 -27.55 24.62 16.86
CA PHE A 190 -26.55 23.69 17.36
C PHE A 190 -25.24 23.80 16.59
N ILE A 191 -25.30 23.80 15.26
CA ILE A 191 -24.12 23.92 14.38
C ILE A 191 -23.43 25.27 14.62
N ALA A 192 -24.20 26.35 14.78
CA ALA A 192 -23.66 27.69 15.08
C ALA A 192 -22.87 27.72 16.40
N ALA A 193 -23.25 26.91 17.39
CA ALA A 193 -22.60 26.83 18.70
C ALA A 193 -21.31 25.99 18.71
N ILE A 194 -21.00 25.23 17.65
CA ILE A 194 -19.77 24.43 17.55
C ILE A 194 -18.57 25.37 17.47
N THR A 195 -17.62 25.26 18.39
CA THR A 195 -16.38 26.06 18.39
C THR A 195 -15.18 25.30 17.81
N THR A 196 -15.31 23.98 17.63
CA THR A 196 -14.24 23.14 17.07
C THR A 196 -14.15 23.24 15.56
N GLU A 197 -13.02 22.81 15.02
CA GLU A 197 -12.83 22.62 13.59
C GLU A 197 -13.67 21.45 13.07
N ILE A 198 -14.20 21.61 11.85
CA ILE A 198 -14.85 20.55 11.08
C ILE A 198 -14.03 20.36 9.81
N GLU A 199 -13.34 19.23 9.75
CA GLU A 199 -12.58 18.80 8.58
C GLU A 199 -13.48 18.14 7.54
N PHE A 200 -13.26 18.47 6.27
CA PHE A 200 -13.99 17.88 5.13
C PHE A 200 -13.17 17.98 3.85
N THR A 201 -13.44 17.08 2.91
CA THR A 201 -12.85 17.17 1.57
C THR A 201 -13.69 18.07 0.70
N HIS A 202 -13.06 18.97 -0.07
CA HIS A 202 -13.73 19.81 -1.04
C HIS A 202 -13.04 19.78 -2.40
N PHE A 203 -13.83 19.70 -3.47
CA PHE A 203 -13.36 19.89 -4.83
C PHE A 203 -14.46 20.39 -5.75
N HIS A 204 -14.05 21.03 -6.84
CA HIS A 204 -14.93 21.54 -7.88
C HIS A 204 -14.65 20.81 -9.20
N LEU A 205 -15.63 20.11 -9.76
CA LEU A 205 -15.46 19.32 -10.98
C LEU A 205 -15.03 20.14 -12.19
N GLN A 206 -15.35 21.45 -12.23
CA GLN A 206 -14.91 22.29 -13.36
C GLN A 206 -13.38 22.45 -13.42
N ASP A 207 -12.67 22.33 -12.29
CA ASP A 207 -11.21 22.43 -12.24
C ASP A 207 -10.54 21.29 -13.03
N TYR A 208 -11.27 20.19 -13.25
CA TYR A 208 -10.83 19.02 -13.98
C TYR A 208 -11.26 19.02 -15.45
N GLN A 209 -11.97 20.04 -15.97
CA GLN A 209 -12.45 20.02 -17.37
C GLN A 209 -11.32 19.89 -18.39
N LYS A 210 -10.20 20.57 -18.16
CA LYS A 210 -9.06 20.55 -19.07
C LYS A 210 -8.43 19.15 -19.17
N PRO A 211 -7.99 18.51 -18.06
CA PRO A 211 -7.48 17.13 -18.13
C PRO A 211 -8.55 16.13 -18.59
N LEU A 212 -9.82 16.35 -18.26
CA LEU A 212 -10.91 15.46 -18.64
C LEU A 212 -11.16 15.40 -20.16
N ARG A 213 -11.01 16.53 -20.88
CA ARG A 213 -11.36 16.65 -22.31
C ARG A 213 -10.17 16.73 -23.25
N ASN A 214 -8.95 16.59 -22.76
CA ASN A 214 -7.78 16.51 -23.62
C ASN A 214 -7.50 15.04 -24.01
N ASN A 215 -6.69 14.87 -25.05
CA ASN A 215 -6.23 13.55 -25.51
C ASN A 215 -4.81 13.21 -25.01
N ASP A 216 -4.24 14.05 -24.15
CA ASP A 216 -2.90 13.83 -23.62
C ASP A 216 -2.96 12.90 -22.41
N LYS A 217 -2.58 11.64 -22.62
CA LYS A 217 -2.57 10.61 -21.58
C LYS A 217 -1.77 10.98 -20.33
N ALA A 218 -0.77 11.87 -20.45
CA ALA A 218 0.03 12.30 -19.32
C ALA A 218 -0.78 13.19 -18.34
N ASP A 219 -1.73 13.97 -18.86
CA ASP A 219 -2.58 14.86 -18.05
C ASP A 219 -3.64 14.10 -17.24
N ASP A 220 -3.93 12.84 -17.57
CA ASP A 220 -4.90 12.00 -16.86
C ASP A 220 -4.47 11.68 -15.42
N THR A 221 -3.18 11.79 -15.11
CA THR A 221 -2.64 11.66 -13.75
C THR A 221 -3.32 12.62 -12.76
N ARG A 222 -3.73 13.80 -13.23
CA ARG A 222 -4.48 14.79 -12.42
C ARG A 222 -5.86 14.29 -11.98
N LEU A 223 -6.39 13.27 -12.63
CA LEU A 223 -7.70 12.68 -12.32
C LEU A 223 -7.61 11.58 -11.27
N ILE A 224 -6.41 11.05 -10.95
CA ILE A 224 -6.23 9.89 -10.07
C ILE A 224 -6.82 10.14 -8.68
N ALA A 225 -6.50 11.29 -8.06
CA ALA A 225 -7.01 11.62 -6.74
C ALA A 225 -8.54 11.71 -6.73
N LEU A 226 -9.14 12.34 -7.75
CA LEU A 226 -10.59 12.44 -7.87
C LEU A 226 -11.25 11.08 -8.12
N PHE A 227 -10.67 10.27 -9.01
CA PHE A 227 -11.10 8.90 -9.31
C PHE A 227 -11.12 8.03 -8.04
N LYS A 228 -10.06 8.07 -7.24
CA LYS A 228 -9.96 7.30 -6.00
C LYS A 228 -10.88 7.82 -4.91
N LEU A 229 -11.05 9.14 -4.82
CA LEU A 229 -11.89 9.76 -3.79
C LEU A 229 -13.36 9.33 -3.92
N LEU A 230 -13.85 9.11 -5.14
CA LEU A 230 -15.22 8.71 -5.41
C LEU A 230 -15.42 7.19 -5.48
N SER A 231 -14.37 6.41 -5.25
CA SER A 231 -14.42 4.95 -5.37
C SER A 231 -14.96 4.28 -4.09
N PRO A 232 -15.37 2.99 -4.16
CA PRO A 232 -15.82 2.23 -3.00
C PRO A 232 -14.72 2.08 -1.93
N GLU A 233 -13.45 1.93 -2.34
CA GLU A 233 -12.29 1.81 -1.44
C GLU A 233 -12.20 3.01 -0.49
N HIS A 234 -12.41 4.23 -1.00
CA HIS A 234 -12.44 5.41 -0.16
C HIS A 234 -13.80 5.59 0.54
N LEU A 235 -14.89 5.75 -0.22
CA LEU A 235 -16.18 6.16 0.32
C LEU A 235 -16.82 5.11 1.24
N LEU A 236 -16.60 3.82 1.00
CA LEU A 236 -17.08 2.72 1.87
C LEU A 236 -15.98 2.15 2.78
N LYS A 237 -14.76 2.72 2.75
CA LYS A 237 -13.59 2.25 3.50
C LYS A 237 -13.31 0.75 3.25
N LEU A 238 -13.44 0.31 2.00
CA LEU A 238 -13.15 -1.07 1.60
C LEU A 238 -11.62 -1.28 1.50
N PRO A 239 -11.14 -2.52 1.72
CA PRO A 239 -9.75 -2.84 1.44
C PRO A 239 -9.44 -2.69 -0.06
N PHE A 240 -8.20 -2.36 -0.39
CA PHE A 240 -7.72 -2.16 -1.77
C PHE A 240 -6.58 -3.13 -2.11
N ALA A 241 -6.36 -3.37 -3.41
CA ALA A 241 -5.22 -4.15 -3.90
C ALA A 241 -3.91 -3.44 -3.53
N ASN A 242 -2.90 -4.19 -3.06
CA ASN A 242 -1.69 -3.70 -2.37
C ASN A 242 -1.91 -3.21 -0.93
N ASP A 243 -2.84 -3.80 -0.18
CA ASP A 243 -2.57 -3.91 1.25
C ASP A 243 -1.26 -4.72 1.38
N SER A 244 -0.18 -4.05 1.78
CA SER A 244 1.17 -4.60 2.00
C SER A 244 1.16 -5.87 2.85
N ASN A 245 0.05 -6.12 3.55
CA ASN A 245 -0.24 -7.28 4.38
C ASN A 245 -0.90 -8.46 3.66
N SER A 246 -1.16 -8.36 2.36
CA SER A 246 -1.91 -9.36 1.60
C SER A 246 -1.02 -10.08 0.57
N LEU A 247 -0.95 -11.41 0.71
CA LEU A 247 -0.20 -12.29 -0.19
C LEU A 247 -0.88 -12.38 -1.56
N ASP A 248 -0.15 -12.11 -2.65
CA ASP A 248 -0.57 -12.52 -4.00
C ASP A 248 -0.49 -14.04 -4.11
N LYS A 249 -1.67 -14.69 -4.08
CA LYS A 249 -1.78 -16.15 -4.05
C LYS A 249 -1.37 -16.81 -5.35
N GLU A 250 -1.54 -16.12 -6.48
CA GLU A 250 -1.23 -16.68 -7.79
C GLU A 250 0.28 -16.64 -8.02
N PHE A 251 0.92 -15.48 -7.73
CA PHE A 251 2.37 -15.35 -7.71
C PHE A 251 3.01 -16.38 -6.78
N TYR A 252 2.51 -16.49 -5.54
CA TYR A 252 3.04 -17.42 -4.54
C TYR A 252 3.01 -18.87 -5.00
N LYS A 253 1.86 -19.36 -5.50
CA LYS A 253 1.73 -20.76 -5.92
C LYS A 253 2.58 -21.10 -7.12
N GLU A 254 2.65 -20.20 -8.10
CA GLU A 254 3.46 -20.40 -9.30
C GLU A 254 4.96 -20.34 -8.96
N LEU A 255 5.38 -19.46 -8.04
CA LEU A 255 6.75 -19.43 -7.53
C LEU A 255 7.11 -20.74 -6.82
N LEU A 256 6.24 -21.28 -5.94
CA LEU A 256 6.47 -22.58 -5.31
C LEU A 256 6.65 -23.70 -6.35
N HIS A 257 5.86 -23.67 -7.42
CA HIS A 257 5.98 -24.63 -8.52
C HIS A 257 7.35 -24.56 -9.21
N ILE A 258 7.85 -23.35 -9.52
CA ILE A 258 9.19 -23.15 -10.11
C ILE A 258 10.31 -23.63 -9.17
N ILE A 259 10.16 -23.39 -7.86
CA ILE A 259 11.12 -23.86 -6.85
C ILE A 259 11.08 -25.39 -6.73
N GLY A 260 9.91 -26.01 -6.82
CA GLY A 260 9.70 -27.45 -6.63
C GLY A 260 9.01 -27.84 -5.32
N LEU A 261 8.22 -26.92 -4.78
CA LEU A 261 7.52 -27.02 -3.50
C LEU A 261 6.00 -27.03 -3.68
N THR A 262 5.30 -27.50 -2.65
CA THR A 262 3.83 -27.43 -2.56
C THR A 262 3.38 -27.05 -1.16
N GLU A 263 2.27 -26.32 -1.06
CA GLU A 263 1.60 -26.02 0.22
C GLU A 263 0.56 -27.10 0.52
N THR A 264 0.77 -27.85 1.60
CA THR A 264 -0.19 -28.81 2.13
C THR A 264 -0.82 -28.29 3.42
N LYS A 265 -2.00 -28.81 3.76
CA LYS A 265 -2.72 -28.45 4.97
C LYS A 265 -2.83 -29.67 5.88
N GLU A 266 -2.28 -29.57 7.08
CA GLU A 266 -2.39 -30.58 8.12
C GLU A 266 -3.13 -29.96 9.32
N GLY A 267 -4.41 -30.30 9.48
CA GLY A 267 -5.29 -29.68 10.46
C GLY A 267 -5.47 -28.16 10.21
N SER A 268 -5.06 -27.33 11.16
CA SER A 268 -5.04 -25.86 11.01
C SER A 268 -3.69 -25.32 10.50
N LYS A 269 -2.64 -26.15 10.44
CA LYS A 269 -1.30 -25.75 10.00
C LYS A 269 -1.18 -25.87 8.49
N LYS A 270 -0.49 -24.90 7.89
CA LYS A 270 -0.03 -24.94 6.50
C LYS A 270 1.44 -25.28 6.50
N LEU A 271 1.82 -26.29 5.73
CA LEU A 271 3.19 -26.77 5.62
C LEU A 271 3.67 -26.63 4.18
N ILE A 272 4.95 -26.32 4.02
CA ILE A 272 5.60 -26.28 2.71
C ILE A 272 6.48 -27.50 2.61
N GLU A 273 6.22 -28.34 1.61
CA GLU A 273 6.84 -29.65 1.47
C GLU A 273 7.43 -29.83 0.07
N ARG A 274 8.42 -30.71 -0.03
CA ARG A 274 8.92 -31.21 -1.31
C ARG A 274 7.78 -31.87 -2.08
N ASN A 275 7.73 -31.69 -3.39
CA ASN A 275 6.78 -32.42 -4.23
C ASN A 275 6.90 -33.94 -4.03
N LYS A 276 5.74 -34.59 -3.92
CA LYS A 276 5.64 -36.06 -3.79
C LYS A 276 6.27 -36.75 -5.00
N GLU A 277 6.77 -37.95 -4.78
CA GLU A 277 7.28 -38.81 -5.85
C GLU A 277 6.22 -38.97 -6.96
N GLY A 278 6.65 -38.93 -8.23
CA GLY A 278 5.77 -38.87 -9.40
C GLY A 278 5.37 -37.45 -9.85
N ASN A 279 5.40 -36.46 -8.94
CA ASN A 279 5.11 -35.05 -9.25
C ASN A 279 6.35 -34.15 -9.21
N ARG A 280 7.54 -34.73 -8.98
CA ARG A 280 8.82 -33.99 -8.96
C ARG A 280 9.24 -33.62 -10.38
N ASN A 281 9.57 -32.36 -10.59
CA ASN A 281 10.07 -31.86 -11.85
C ASN A 281 11.57 -31.61 -11.74
N TYR A 282 12.40 -32.40 -12.44
CA TYR A 282 13.86 -32.29 -12.33
C TYR A 282 14.45 -30.95 -12.77
N GLY A 283 13.68 -30.12 -13.50
CA GLY A 283 14.05 -28.75 -13.80
C GLY A 283 13.84 -27.77 -12.66
N SER A 284 13.02 -28.08 -11.65
CA SER A 284 12.79 -27.16 -10.53
C SER A 284 14.08 -26.94 -9.73
N PHE A 285 14.21 -25.78 -9.08
CA PHE A 285 15.43 -25.40 -8.35
C PHE A 285 15.86 -26.47 -7.34
N ILE A 286 14.92 -26.96 -6.52
CA ILE A 286 15.21 -27.96 -5.50
C ILE A 286 15.66 -29.28 -6.10
N GLU A 287 14.97 -29.80 -7.10
CA GLU A 287 15.32 -31.10 -7.67
C GLU A 287 16.66 -31.03 -8.41
N ASN A 288 16.91 -29.93 -9.14
CA ASN A 288 18.19 -29.70 -9.80
C ASN A 288 19.33 -29.63 -8.77
N ALA A 289 19.15 -28.88 -7.68
CA ALA A 289 20.12 -28.77 -6.60
C ALA A 289 20.37 -30.11 -5.88
N ILE A 290 19.31 -30.88 -5.56
CA ILE A 290 19.43 -32.20 -4.93
C ILE A 290 20.29 -33.14 -5.77
N ILE A 291 20.08 -33.18 -7.09
CA ILE A 291 20.87 -34.01 -8.00
C ILE A 291 22.36 -33.64 -7.94
N GLN A 292 22.68 -32.35 -7.92
CA GLN A 292 24.08 -31.89 -7.85
C GLN A 292 24.71 -32.18 -6.48
N LEU A 293 23.97 -31.93 -5.39
CA LEU A 293 24.43 -32.22 -4.03
C LEU A 293 24.74 -33.71 -3.83
N ASP A 294 23.88 -34.57 -4.36
CA ASP A 294 24.02 -36.03 -4.26
C ASP A 294 25.15 -36.54 -5.15
N SER A 295 25.17 -36.17 -6.43
CA SER A 295 26.18 -36.64 -7.39
C SER A 295 27.61 -36.20 -7.07
N LEU A 296 27.77 -35.03 -6.43
CA LEU A 296 29.06 -34.49 -6.02
C LEU A 296 29.43 -34.84 -4.57
N ASP A 297 28.61 -35.65 -3.90
CA ASP A 297 28.72 -36.03 -2.48
C ASP A 297 29.04 -34.82 -1.59
N LYS A 298 28.19 -33.79 -1.65
CA LYS A 298 28.40 -32.52 -0.94
C LYS A 298 27.92 -32.54 0.50
N ILE A 299 26.94 -33.40 0.82
CA ILE A 299 26.43 -33.54 2.18
C ILE A 299 27.51 -34.08 3.13
N SER A 300 28.41 -34.94 2.65
CA SER A 300 29.52 -35.48 3.45
C SER A 300 30.57 -34.43 3.83
N ARG A 301 30.58 -33.26 3.17
CA ARG A 301 31.52 -32.15 3.42
C ARG A 301 31.05 -31.15 4.46
N LEU A 302 29.80 -31.27 4.91
CA LEU A 302 29.26 -30.40 5.95
C LEU A 302 29.80 -30.85 7.31
N ASP A 303 30.22 -29.90 8.15
CA ASP A 303 30.76 -30.20 9.48
C ASP A 303 29.71 -30.85 10.41
N ASN A 304 28.45 -30.42 10.29
CA ASN A 304 27.34 -30.94 11.10
C ASN A 304 26.10 -31.27 10.24
N PRO A 305 26.14 -32.34 9.43
CA PRO A 305 25.06 -32.65 8.50
C PRO A 305 23.77 -33.06 9.22
N GLY A 306 23.85 -33.48 10.49
CA GLY A 306 22.70 -33.86 11.30
C GLY A 306 21.69 -32.73 11.53
N GLN A 307 22.13 -31.45 11.49
CA GLN A 307 21.23 -30.30 11.63
C GLN A 307 20.24 -30.16 10.48
N PHE A 308 20.55 -30.75 9.33
CA PHE A 308 19.72 -30.71 8.13
C PHE A 308 18.79 -31.93 8.02
N GLY A 309 18.76 -32.83 9.00
CA GLY A 309 17.81 -33.95 9.00
C GLY A 309 18.39 -35.26 9.51
N ALA A 310 17.49 -36.18 9.85
CA ALA A 310 17.81 -37.47 10.43
C ALA A 310 18.42 -38.43 9.40
N ASN A 311 17.99 -38.35 8.14
CA ASN A 311 18.41 -39.23 7.06
C ASN A 311 18.93 -38.45 5.84
N THR A 312 19.59 -39.15 4.90
CA THR A 312 20.21 -38.54 3.72
C THR A 312 19.22 -37.76 2.85
N GLN A 313 17.98 -38.24 2.69
CA GLN A 313 16.98 -37.57 1.87
C GLN A 313 16.51 -36.26 2.50
N GLU A 314 16.31 -36.24 3.82
CA GLU A 314 16.01 -35.00 4.55
C GLU A 314 17.15 -33.99 4.47
N ARG A 315 18.40 -34.45 4.61
CA ARG A 315 19.59 -33.60 4.51
C ARG A 315 19.73 -32.98 3.13
N LEU A 316 19.63 -33.80 2.07
CA LEU A 316 19.64 -33.33 0.69
C LEU A 316 18.54 -32.29 0.45
N PHE A 317 17.32 -32.57 0.90
CA PHE A 317 16.20 -31.64 0.74
C PHE A 317 16.41 -30.33 1.50
N ASN A 318 16.76 -30.37 2.78
CA ASN A 318 16.91 -29.16 3.58
C ASN A 318 18.07 -28.28 3.11
N VAL A 319 19.21 -28.87 2.70
CA VAL A 319 20.32 -28.13 2.10
C VAL A 319 19.91 -27.52 0.76
N ALA A 320 19.26 -28.30 -0.12
CA ALA A 320 18.77 -27.79 -1.40
C ALA A 320 17.71 -26.69 -1.24
N LEU A 321 16.85 -26.80 -0.23
CA LEU A 321 15.84 -25.80 0.09
C LEU A 321 16.49 -24.49 0.54
N GLU A 322 17.44 -24.54 1.47
CA GLU A 322 18.17 -23.35 1.95
C GLU A 322 18.92 -22.64 0.81
N LEU A 323 19.61 -23.40 -0.04
CA LEU A 323 20.26 -22.88 -1.26
C LEU A 323 19.24 -22.26 -2.23
N SER A 324 18.15 -22.96 -2.52
CA SER A 324 17.11 -22.50 -3.44
C SER A 324 16.43 -21.23 -2.95
N ILE A 325 16.16 -21.11 -1.64
CA ILE A 325 15.61 -19.91 -1.03
C ILE A 325 16.61 -18.75 -1.16
N THR A 326 17.88 -18.99 -0.85
CA THR A 326 18.94 -17.97 -0.95
C THR A 326 19.05 -17.44 -2.39
N TRP A 327 19.11 -18.34 -3.37
CA TRP A 327 19.18 -17.96 -4.78
C TRP A 327 17.92 -17.25 -5.26
N MET A 328 16.74 -17.73 -4.88
CA MET A 328 15.48 -17.09 -5.27
C MET A 328 15.35 -15.70 -4.63
N ASN A 329 15.80 -15.53 -3.39
CA ASN A 329 15.84 -14.22 -2.72
C ASN A 329 16.72 -13.23 -3.48
N ARG A 330 17.91 -13.66 -3.92
CA ARG A 330 18.78 -12.83 -4.78
C ARG A 330 18.10 -12.45 -6.09
N ILE A 331 17.45 -13.39 -6.78
CA ILE A 331 16.78 -13.13 -8.06
C ILE A 331 15.61 -12.16 -7.89
N LEU A 332 14.78 -12.35 -6.86
CA LEU A 332 13.63 -11.47 -6.61
C LEU A 332 14.08 -10.07 -6.16
N PHE A 333 15.13 -9.98 -5.35
CA PHE A 333 15.76 -8.70 -5.02
C PHE A 333 16.29 -7.99 -6.26
N LEU A 334 16.98 -8.72 -7.15
CA LEU A 334 17.45 -8.19 -8.42
C LEU A 334 16.30 -7.68 -9.30
N LYS A 335 15.15 -8.36 -9.28
CA LYS A 335 13.97 -7.93 -10.05
C LYS A 335 13.36 -6.64 -9.49
N LEU A 336 13.33 -6.48 -8.16
CA LEU A 336 12.98 -5.20 -7.53
C LEU A 336 13.96 -4.08 -7.90
N LEU A 337 15.27 -4.37 -7.87
CA LEU A 337 16.31 -3.41 -8.23
C LEU A 337 16.19 -2.98 -9.70
N GLU A 338 15.97 -3.94 -10.61
CA GLU A 338 15.72 -3.66 -12.02
C GLU A 338 14.52 -2.73 -12.20
N GLY A 339 13.39 -3.04 -11.55
CA GLY A 339 12.19 -2.21 -11.58
C GLY A 339 12.47 -0.78 -11.10
N GLN A 340 13.20 -0.63 -9.98
CA GLN A 340 13.62 0.68 -9.46
C GLN A 340 14.50 1.46 -10.44
N LEU A 341 15.50 0.81 -11.03
CA LEU A 341 16.41 1.47 -11.98
C LEU A 341 15.66 1.96 -13.21
N ILE A 342 14.73 1.16 -13.74
CA ILE A 342 13.87 1.58 -14.86
C ILE A 342 13.05 2.81 -14.48
N THR A 343 12.43 2.82 -13.29
CA THR A 343 11.66 3.97 -12.78
C THR A 343 12.51 5.23 -12.66
N TYR A 344 13.69 5.15 -12.02
CA TYR A 344 14.59 6.30 -11.87
C TYR A 344 15.07 6.88 -13.20
N HIS A 345 15.04 6.07 -14.26
CA HIS A 345 15.42 6.46 -15.62
C HIS A 345 14.21 6.57 -16.55
N LYS A 346 13.02 6.87 -16.01
CA LYS A 346 11.80 7.21 -16.77
C LYS A 346 11.38 6.14 -17.78
N GLY A 347 11.49 4.87 -17.40
CA GLY A 347 11.07 3.75 -18.25
C GLY A 347 12.11 3.29 -19.27
N ASP A 348 13.37 3.75 -19.17
CA ASP A 348 14.45 3.29 -20.06
C ASP A 348 14.73 1.79 -19.85
N LYS A 349 14.27 0.98 -20.81
CA LYS A 349 14.42 -0.49 -20.80
C LYS A 349 15.86 -0.97 -20.90
N SER A 350 16.82 -0.13 -21.26
CA SER A 350 18.23 -0.55 -21.27
C SER A 350 18.78 -0.84 -19.85
N TYR A 351 18.07 -0.42 -18.81
CA TYR A 351 18.31 -0.80 -17.41
C TYR A 351 17.75 -2.19 -17.06
N GLU A 352 17.01 -2.86 -17.96
CA GLU A 352 16.65 -4.27 -17.81
C GLU A 352 17.92 -5.14 -17.90
N PHE A 353 18.08 -6.07 -16.97
CA PHE A 353 19.22 -6.99 -16.92
C PHE A 353 18.89 -8.43 -16.51
N LEU A 354 17.72 -8.71 -15.93
CA LEU A 354 17.22 -10.06 -15.64
C LEU A 354 16.37 -10.59 -16.81
N ASN A 355 17.03 -10.84 -17.93
CA ASN A 355 16.37 -11.38 -19.12
C ASN A 355 17.28 -12.34 -19.90
N GLU A 356 16.69 -13.11 -20.82
CA GLU A 356 17.37 -14.10 -21.65
C GLU A 356 18.46 -13.50 -22.55
N GLY A 357 18.44 -12.19 -22.81
CA GLY A 357 19.45 -11.50 -23.60
C GLY A 357 20.78 -11.33 -22.86
N LYS A 358 20.74 -11.08 -21.54
CA LYS A 358 21.94 -10.91 -20.71
C LYS A 358 22.30 -12.13 -19.86
N ILE A 359 21.32 -13.00 -19.57
CA ILE A 359 21.50 -14.17 -18.71
C ILE A 359 20.94 -15.38 -19.46
N GLN A 360 21.82 -16.20 -20.01
CA GLN A 360 21.46 -17.35 -20.83
C GLN A 360 21.46 -18.66 -20.05
N ASN A 361 22.24 -18.72 -18.96
CA ASN A 361 22.50 -19.92 -18.17
C ASN A 361 22.76 -19.56 -16.68
N TYR A 362 22.95 -20.58 -15.85
CA TYR A 362 23.22 -20.39 -14.43
C TYR A 362 24.62 -19.82 -14.12
N ASP A 363 25.60 -19.95 -15.03
CA ASP A 363 26.93 -19.33 -14.90
C ASP A 363 26.86 -17.80 -15.03
N ASP A 364 26.04 -17.30 -15.96
CA ASP A 364 25.79 -15.87 -16.13
C ASP A 364 25.12 -15.29 -14.88
N LEU A 365 24.14 -16.00 -14.33
CA LEU A 365 23.44 -15.60 -13.11
C LEU A 365 24.37 -15.61 -11.89
N ASN A 366 25.25 -16.62 -11.79
CA ASN A 366 26.30 -16.69 -10.78
C ASN A 366 27.28 -15.50 -10.90
N SER A 367 27.65 -15.13 -12.13
CA SER A 367 28.51 -13.98 -12.39
C SER A 367 27.84 -12.67 -12.00
N LEU A 368 26.55 -12.50 -12.28
CA LEU A 368 25.77 -11.36 -11.82
C LEU A 368 25.77 -11.24 -10.28
N PHE A 369 25.62 -12.36 -9.56
CA PHE A 369 25.67 -12.34 -8.09
C PHE A 369 27.04 -11.91 -7.57
N PHE A 370 28.10 -12.62 -7.95
CA PHE A 370 29.38 -12.55 -7.22
C PHE A 370 30.45 -11.70 -7.90
N GLN A 371 30.30 -11.40 -9.19
CA GLN A 371 31.26 -10.60 -9.96
C GLN A 371 30.76 -9.20 -10.29
N VAL A 372 29.43 -8.97 -10.21
CA VAL A 372 28.83 -7.66 -10.50
C VAL A 372 28.31 -7.00 -9.24
N LEU A 373 27.39 -7.66 -8.52
CA LEU A 373 26.77 -7.03 -7.34
C LEU A 373 27.66 -6.99 -6.11
N ALA A 374 28.48 -8.01 -5.89
CA ALA A 374 29.43 -8.06 -4.78
C ALA A 374 30.75 -7.31 -5.04
N ARG A 375 30.92 -6.66 -6.20
CA ARG A 375 32.17 -5.99 -6.58
C ARG A 375 31.95 -4.57 -7.08
N LYS A 376 32.86 -3.67 -6.70
CA LYS A 376 32.88 -2.31 -7.22
C LYS A 376 33.16 -2.30 -8.71
N HIS A 377 32.66 -1.29 -9.41
CA HIS A 377 32.69 -1.22 -10.87
C HIS A 377 34.11 -1.27 -11.47
N ASP A 378 35.09 -0.69 -10.77
CA ASP A 378 36.52 -0.67 -11.13
C ASP A 378 37.24 -2.01 -10.86
N GLU A 379 36.64 -2.89 -10.06
CA GLU A 379 37.16 -4.22 -9.72
C GLU A 379 36.55 -5.35 -10.57
N ARG A 380 35.62 -5.02 -11.48
CA ARG A 380 34.96 -5.97 -12.39
C ARG A 380 35.88 -6.35 -13.55
N ASN A 381 35.78 -7.58 -14.03
CA ASN A 381 36.41 -7.95 -15.30
C ASN A 381 35.70 -7.26 -16.49
N GLU A 382 36.37 -7.13 -17.63
CA GLU A 382 35.86 -6.36 -18.77
C GLU A 382 34.58 -6.95 -19.39
N ASP A 383 34.44 -8.29 -19.36
CA ASP A 383 33.26 -8.97 -19.92
C ASP A 383 31.99 -8.62 -19.13
N VAL A 384 31.99 -8.79 -17.80
CA VAL A 384 30.82 -8.48 -16.97
C VAL A 384 30.58 -6.98 -16.83
N LYS A 385 31.65 -6.18 -16.90
CA LYS A 385 31.57 -4.71 -16.87
C LYS A 385 30.86 -4.17 -18.11
N THR A 386 31.11 -4.75 -19.28
CA THR A 386 30.40 -4.38 -20.52
C THR A 386 28.96 -4.87 -20.51
N LEU A 387 28.74 -6.12 -20.12
CA LEU A 387 27.40 -6.73 -20.12
C LEU A 387 26.44 -6.10 -19.09
N PHE A 388 26.97 -5.72 -17.92
CA PHE A 388 26.21 -5.18 -16.79
C PHE A 388 26.65 -3.76 -16.39
N GLU A 389 27.03 -2.93 -17.36
CA GLU A 389 27.49 -1.54 -17.16
C GLU A 389 26.52 -0.72 -16.31
N LYS A 390 25.21 -0.89 -16.55
CA LYS A 390 24.15 -0.14 -15.87
C LYS A 390 23.75 -0.71 -14.50
N VAL A 391 24.35 -1.83 -14.07
CA VAL A 391 24.03 -2.47 -12.79
C VAL A 391 24.95 -1.91 -11.70
N PRO A 392 24.40 -1.26 -10.65
CA PRO A 392 25.20 -0.66 -9.61
C PRO A 392 25.90 -1.71 -8.74
N PHE A 393 26.95 -1.31 -8.05
CA PHE A 393 27.49 -2.10 -6.95
C PHE A 393 26.57 -1.98 -5.73
N LEU A 394 26.25 -3.09 -5.09
CA LEU A 394 25.49 -3.12 -3.86
C LEU A 394 26.39 -3.70 -2.77
N ASN A 395 26.83 -2.86 -1.85
CA ASN A 395 27.62 -3.26 -0.69
C ASN A 395 26.77 -4.07 0.29
N SER A 396 26.34 -5.26 -0.14
CA SER A 396 25.36 -6.09 0.54
C SER A 396 25.88 -7.51 0.68
N SER A 397 25.86 -8.02 1.91
CA SER A 397 26.16 -9.41 2.24
C SER A 397 25.21 -10.40 1.56
N LEU A 398 24.05 -9.94 1.05
CA LEU A 398 23.14 -10.77 0.27
C LEU A 398 23.83 -11.37 -0.95
N PHE A 399 24.81 -10.67 -1.54
CA PHE A 399 25.53 -11.12 -2.74
C PHE A 399 26.92 -11.66 -2.45
N GLU A 400 27.27 -11.85 -1.17
CA GLU A 400 28.42 -12.66 -0.79
C GLU A 400 28.02 -14.14 -0.75
N PRO A 401 28.90 -15.09 -1.15
CA PRO A 401 28.56 -16.49 -1.05
C PRO A 401 28.42 -16.89 0.42
N THR A 402 27.31 -17.54 0.74
CA THR A 402 27.05 -18.03 2.09
C THR A 402 27.96 -19.21 2.44
N ASN A 403 28.09 -19.54 3.72
CA ASN A 403 28.89 -20.69 4.15
C ASN A 403 28.39 -22.01 3.54
N ILE A 404 27.07 -22.17 3.40
CA ILE A 404 26.48 -23.37 2.78
C ILE A 404 26.81 -23.45 1.29
N GLU A 405 26.78 -22.34 0.56
CA GLU A 405 27.19 -22.29 -0.86
C GLU A 405 28.67 -22.60 -1.03
N HIS A 406 29.53 -22.06 -0.17
CA HIS A 406 30.97 -22.33 -0.19
C HIS A 406 31.30 -23.81 0.05
N THR A 407 30.61 -24.45 0.99
CA THR A 407 30.87 -25.84 1.38
C THR A 407 30.21 -26.85 0.45
N THR A 408 29.11 -26.48 -0.21
CA THR A 408 28.31 -27.38 -1.05
C THR A 408 28.40 -27.04 -2.54
N ILE A 409 27.44 -26.29 -3.08
CA ILE A 409 27.33 -25.90 -4.48
C ILE A 409 26.93 -24.42 -4.59
N LEU A 410 27.37 -23.80 -5.68
CA LEU A 410 26.90 -22.49 -6.13
C LEU A 410 25.78 -22.66 -7.15
N ILE A 411 25.07 -21.58 -7.47
CA ILE A 411 23.98 -21.61 -8.45
C ILE A 411 24.46 -22.06 -9.84
N SER A 412 25.71 -21.76 -10.20
CA SER A 412 26.35 -22.21 -11.44
C SER A 412 26.46 -23.73 -11.58
N ASN A 413 26.32 -24.50 -10.49
CA ASN A 413 26.32 -25.96 -10.58
C ASN A 413 25.00 -26.52 -11.12
N LEU A 414 23.92 -25.73 -11.16
CA LEU A 414 22.63 -26.18 -11.68
C LEU A 414 22.68 -26.44 -13.19
N ARG A 415 21.89 -27.40 -13.64
CA ARG A 415 21.84 -27.83 -15.05
C ARG A 415 20.90 -26.95 -15.88
N ASP A 416 21.41 -26.38 -16.97
CA ASP A 416 20.63 -25.53 -17.89
C ASP A 416 19.69 -26.32 -18.82
N ASP A 417 20.01 -27.59 -19.09
CA ASP A 417 19.29 -28.44 -20.06
C ASP A 417 17.93 -28.95 -19.57
N LYS A 418 17.54 -28.62 -18.33
CA LYS A 418 16.32 -29.12 -17.72
C LYS A 418 15.14 -28.19 -17.97
N THR A 419 14.01 -28.81 -18.32
CA THR A 419 12.74 -28.13 -18.48
C THR A 419 11.78 -28.45 -17.34
N ILE A 420 10.85 -27.55 -17.09
CA ILE A 420 9.74 -27.71 -16.15
C ILE A 420 8.42 -27.47 -16.89
N PRO A 421 7.35 -28.25 -16.63
CA PRO A 421 6.03 -27.95 -17.16
C PRO A 421 5.54 -26.60 -16.66
N VAL A 422 4.87 -25.83 -17.53
CA VAL A 422 4.23 -24.57 -17.17
C VAL A 422 3.07 -24.84 -16.21
N TYR A 423 2.95 -24.02 -15.16
CA TYR A 423 1.90 -24.17 -14.14
C TYR A 423 0.50 -24.05 -14.76
N ALA A 424 -0.43 -24.91 -14.33
CA ALA A 424 -1.77 -24.97 -14.93
C ALA A 424 -2.58 -23.67 -14.81
N HIS A 425 -2.31 -22.88 -13.76
CA HIS A 425 -2.93 -21.58 -13.52
C HIS A 425 -1.97 -20.41 -13.79
N THR A 426 -0.96 -20.62 -14.64
CA THR A 426 0.06 -19.61 -14.93
C THR A 426 -0.54 -18.24 -15.29
N VAL A 427 0.13 -17.19 -14.85
CA VAL A 427 -0.12 -15.82 -15.29
C VAL A 427 0.23 -15.62 -16.77
N LEU A 428 1.11 -16.46 -17.32
CA LEU A 428 1.62 -16.34 -18.67
C LEU A 428 0.55 -16.62 -19.72
N LYS A 429 0.50 -15.76 -20.73
CA LYS A 429 -0.42 -15.88 -21.86
C LYS A 429 0.36 -15.91 -23.18
N ASP A 430 -0.19 -16.63 -24.16
CA ASP A 430 0.27 -16.60 -25.53
C ASP A 430 -0.18 -15.29 -26.24
N GLU A 431 0.25 -15.11 -27.48
CA GLU A 431 -0.11 -13.94 -28.31
C GLU A 431 -1.61 -13.79 -28.56
N LYS A 432 -2.38 -14.87 -28.38
CA LYS A 432 -3.86 -14.89 -28.51
C LYS A 432 -4.55 -14.63 -27.17
N GLY A 433 -3.80 -14.38 -26.11
CA GLY A 433 -4.30 -14.13 -24.76
C GLY A 433 -4.73 -15.40 -24.00
N LYS A 434 -4.47 -16.60 -24.54
CA LYS A 434 -4.76 -17.87 -23.87
C LYS A 434 -3.61 -18.22 -22.92
N ARG A 435 -3.92 -18.83 -21.77
CA ARG A 435 -2.89 -19.30 -20.82
C ARG A 435 -1.88 -20.22 -21.53
N LEU A 436 -0.61 -19.97 -21.27
CA LEU A 436 0.49 -20.74 -21.82
C LEU A 436 0.45 -22.19 -21.29
N SER A 437 0.87 -23.14 -22.11
CA SER A 437 0.95 -24.56 -21.76
C SER A 437 2.19 -25.20 -22.40
N GLY A 438 2.66 -26.31 -21.85
CA GLY A 438 3.85 -27.02 -22.33
C GLY A 438 4.94 -27.03 -21.27
N ALA A 439 6.21 -27.06 -21.71
CA ALA A 439 7.37 -26.99 -20.83
C ALA A 439 8.36 -25.95 -21.36
N LEU A 440 9.09 -25.32 -20.44
CA LEU A 440 10.11 -24.31 -20.72
C LEU A 440 11.39 -24.67 -19.96
N SER A 441 12.55 -24.16 -20.39
CA SER A 441 13.72 -24.20 -19.52
C SER A 441 13.45 -23.37 -18.26
N THR A 442 14.04 -23.77 -17.14
CA THR A 442 13.69 -23.19 -15.83
C THR A 442 13.98 -21.69 -15.75
N LEU A 443 15.13 -21.24 -16.27
CA LEU A 443 15.49 -19.81 -16.29
C LEU A 443 14.56 -18.99 -17.19
N GLN A 444 14.27 -19.47 -18.40
CA GLN A 444 13.31 -18.84 -19.31
C GLN A 444 11.92 -18.73 -18.66
N TYR A 445 11.47 -19.80 -18.01
CA TYR A 445 10.17 -19.77 -17.33
C TYR A 445 10.18 -18.74 -16.20
N LEU A 446 11.23 -18.73 -15.37
CA LEU A 446 11.36 -17.78 -14.26
C LEU A 446 11.34 -16.33 -14.74
N PHE A 447 12.11 -15.97 -15.76
CA PHE A 447 12.13 -14.59 -16.26
C PHE A 447 10.79 -14.16 -16.86
N LYS A 448 10.16 -15.01 -17.69
CA LYS A 448 8.82 -14.72 -18.22
C LYS A 448 7.80 -14.56 -17.10
N PHE A 449 7.84 -15.44 -16.10
CA PHE A 449 6.99 -15.38 -14.92
C PHE A 449 7.17 -14.07 -14.17
N LEU A 450 8.41 -13.65 -13.87
CA LEU A 450 8.69 -12.40 -13.18
C LEU A 450 8.29 -11.17 -14.02
N ASP A 451 8.50 -11.21 -15.33
CA ASP A 451 8.13 -10.12 -16.25
C ASP A 451 6.61 -9.91 -16.38
N ALA A 452 5.80 -10.91 -16.00
CA ALA A 452 4.35 -10.81 -15.99
C ALA A 452 3.80 -10.00 -14.81
N TYR A 453 4.66 -9.65 -13.84
CA TYR A 453 4.32 -8.82 -12.69
C TYR A 453 5.05 -7.46 -12.75
N ASP A 454 4.54 -6.50 -11.99
CA ASP A 454 5.16 -5.19 -11.82
C ASP A 454 6.02 -5.19 -10.55
N PHE A 455 7.33 -5.00 -10.71
CA PHE A 455 8.31 -4.91 -9.61
C PHE A 455 8.83 -3.49 -9.41
N SER A 456 8.27 -2.49 -10.12
CA SER A 456 8.61 -1.09 -9.87
C SER A 456 8.16 -0.73 -8.45
N SER A 457 9.13 -0.54 -7.54
CA SER A 457 8.78 -0.22 -6.15
C SER A 457 8.29 1.23 -6.03
N GLU A 458 7.21 1.38 -5.27
CA GLU A 458 6.64 2.58 -4.64
C GLU A 458 6.71 3.93 -5.37
N GLY A 459 5.54 4.53 -5.60
CA GLY A 459 5.35 5.93 -5.21
C GLY A 459 4.90 6.89 -6.29
N SER A 460 4.87 6.52 -7.57
CA SER A 460 4.33 7.43 -8.58
C SER A 460 2.81 7.32 -8.72
N GLU A 461 2.15 8.48 -8.68
CA GLU A 461 0.74 8.62 -9.05
C GLU A 461 0.61 8.50 -10.57
N GLU A 462 0.86 7.29 -11.07
CA GLU A 462 0.78 6.93 -12.47
C GLU A 462 -0.44 6.06 -12.74
N ILE A 463 -0.83 6.04 -14.01
CA ILE A 463 -1.85 5.15 -14.51
C ILE A 463 -1.16 3.92 -15.08
N GLN A 464 -1.60 2.74 -14.65
CA GLN A 464 -1.05 1.50 -15.16
C GLN A 464 -1.59 1.25 -16.57
N GLU A 465 -0.69 1.20 -17.57
CA GLU A 465 -1.09 0.89 -18.96
C GLU A 465 -1.32 -0.62 -19.15
N ASP A 466 -0.55 -1.47 -18.47
CA ASP A 466 -0.66 -2.93 -18.50
C ASP A 466 -1.23 -3.46 -17.19
N ASN A 467 -2.20 -4.37 -17.21
CA ASN A 467 -2.87 -4.89 -15.99
C ASN A 467 -2.00 -5.91 -15.19
N LYS A 468 -0.74 -5.58 -14.89
CA LYS A 468 0.17 -6.45 -14.13
C LYS A 468 -0.06 -6.30 -12.62
N ALA A 469 -0.06 -7.40 -11.87
CA ALA A 469 -0.12 -7.30 -10.41
C ALA A 469 1.22 -6.78 -9.85
N LEU A 470 1.16 -5.88 -8.87
CA LEU A 470 2.33 -5.31 -8.20
C LEU A 470 2.91 -6.30 -7.18
N ILE A 471 4.22 -6.48 -7.18
CA ILE A 471 4.98 -7.26 -6.20
C ILE A 471 5.99 -6.33 -5.53
N ASN A 472 5.70 -5.89 -4.30
CA ASN A 472 6.58 -5.03 -3.51
C ASN A 472 7.44 -5.82 -2.51
N ALA A 473 8.37 -5.13 -1.84
CA ALA A 473 9.27 -5.74 -0.86
C ALA A 473 8.52 -6.41 0.31
N SER A 474 7.42 -5.82 0.77
CA SER A 474 6.59 -6.37 1.85
C SER A 474 5.95 -7.71 1.46
N VAL A 475 5.39 -7.80 0.24
CA VAL A 475 4.83 -9.05 -0.30
C VAL A 475 5.90 -10.13 -0.40
N LEU A 476 7.11 -9.79 -0.85
CA LEU A 476 8.23 -10.75 -0.89
C LEU A 476 8.64 -11.22 0.50
N GLY A 477 8.69 -10.31 1.48
CA GLY A 477 8.94 -10.65 2.88
C GLY A 477 7.94 -11.69 3.40
N LEU A 478 6.65 -11.50 3.13
CA LEU A 478 5.59 -12.45 3.49
C LEU A 478 5.74 -13.81 2.80
N ILE A 479 6.16 -13.82 1.53
CA ILE A 479 6.40 -15.06 0.79
C ILE A 479 7.55 -15.84 1.43
N PHE A 480 8.68 -15.18 1.68
CA PHE A 480 9.84 -15.84 2.29
C PHE A 480 9.57 -16.27 3.72
N GLU A 481 8.81 -15.50 4.50
CA GLU A 481 8.37 -15.92 5.82
C GLU A 481 7.56 -17.22 5.77
N LYS A 482 6.64 -17.35 4.81
CA LYS A 482 5.86 -18.57 4.63
C LYS A 482 6.69 -19.75 4.17
N ILE A 483 7.63 -19.52 3.26
CA ILE A 483 8.53 -20.57 2.77
C ILE A 483 9.46 -21.01 3.91
N ASN A 484 9.97 -20.09 4.73
CA ASN A 484 10.86 -20.37 5.88
C ASN A 484 10.11 -20.94 7.10
N GLY A 485 8.84 -20.61 7.29
CA GLY A 485 8.00 -21.08 8.41
C GLY A 485 7.66 -22.58 8.38
N TYR A 486 8.18 -23.32 7.40
CA TYR A 486 7.92 -24.74 7.16
C TYR A 486 8.34 -25.69 8.31
N LYS A 487 9.26 -25.27 9.19
CA LYS A 487 9.72 -26.10 10.33
C LYS A 487 8.88 -25.92 11.60
N ASP A 488 8.47 -24.69 11.92
CA ASP A 488 7.90 -24.38 13.25
C ASP A 488 6.41 -24.01 13.23
N GLY A 489 5.79 -23.90 12.06
CA GLY A 489 4.37 -23.52 11.95
C GLY A 489 4.10 -22.13 12.50
N SER A 490 5.02 -21.19 12.25
CA SER A 490 4.96 -19.81 12.75
C SER A 490 3.66 -19.12 12.37
N PHE A 491 3.00 -18.54 13.37
CA PHE A 491 1.79 -17.76 13.18
C PHE A 491 2.17 -16.29 12.91
N PHE A 492 1.78 -15.82 11.74
CA PHE A 492 1.97 -14.46 11.27
C PHE A 492 1.22 -13.45 12.17
N THR A 493 1.90 -12.36 12.55
CA THR A 493 1.26 -11.18 13.13
C THR A 493 0.87 -10.23 11.99
N PRO A 494 -0.43 -9.99 11.75
CA PRO A 494 -0.89 -9.03 10.74
C PRO A 494 -0.18 -7.68 10.88
N GLY A 495 0.28 -7.08 9.77
CA GLY A 495 1.08 -5.85 9.86
C GLY A 495 0.35 -4.65 10.45
N PHE A 496 -0.99 -4.58 10.42
CA PHE A 496 -1.71 -3.56 11.18
C PHE A 496 -1.53 -3.71 12.70
N ILE A 497 -1.38 -4.94 13.21
CA ILE A 497 -1.09 -5.21 14.62
C ILE A 497 0.36 -4.83 14.90
N THR A 498 1.30 -5.26 14.05
CA THR A 498 2.73 -4.91 14.16
C THR A 498 2.92 -3.39 14.19
N MET A 499 2.38 -2.68 13.21
CA MET A 499 2.40 -1.22 13.11
C MET A 499 1.82 -0.56 14.36
N TYR A 500 0.65 -1.01 14.85
CA TYR A 500 0.05 -0.48 16.07
C TYR A 500 0.95 -0.69 17.29
N MET A 501 1.51 -1.89 17.45
CA MET A 501 2.43 -2.21 18.55
C MET A 501 3.69 -1.36 18.50
N CYS A 502 4.32 -1.24 17.32
CA CYS A 502 5.49 -0.38 17.12
C CYS A 502 5.16 1.07 17.45
N ARG A 503 4.08 1.63 16.89
CA ARG A 503 3.62 3.00 17.14
C ARG A 503 3.42 3.29 18.61
N GLU A 504 2.66 2.46 19.32
CA GLU A 504 2.37 2.69 20.73
C GLU A 504 3.61 2.51 21.62
N THR A 505 4.45 1.52 21.33
CA THR A 505 5.60 1.18 22.17
C THR A 505 6.74 2.18 21.97
N ILE A 506 7.07 2.48 20.72
CA ILE A 506 8.20 3.34 20.37
C ILE A 506 7.95 4.78 20.81
N ARG A 507 6.75 5.32 20.56
CA ARG A 507 6.42 6.69 20.97
C ARG A 507 6.51 6.86 22.49
N LYS A 508 6.04 5.87 23.27
CA LYS A 508 6.18 5.87 24.74
C LYS A 508 7.64 5.73 25.18
N ALA A 509 8.39 4.84 24.55
CA ALA A 509 9.82 4.64 24.85
C ALA A 509 10.63 5.93 24.61
N VAL A 510 10.34 6.66 23.53
CA VAL A 510 10.97 7.97 23.25
C VAL A 510 10.64 8.97 24.35
N VAL A 511 9.36 9.13 24.72
CA VAL A 511 8.94 10.03 25.83
C VAL A 511 9.67 9.68 27.13
N GLN A 512 9.69 8.40 27.49
CA GLN A 512 10.37 7.90 28.68
C GLN A 512 11.88 8.21 28.63
N LYS A 513 12.54 7.94 27.51
CA LYS A 513 13.98 8.16 27.34
C LYS A 513 14.37 9.62 27.52
N PHE A 514 13.57 10.55 26.99
CA PHE A 514 13.76 11.99 27.21
C PHE A 514 13.54 12.37 28.67
N ASN A 515 12.46 11.89 29.30
CA ASN A 515 12.19 12.17 30.71
C ASN A 515 13.33 11.69 31.62
N GLU A 516 13.87 10.50 31.38
CA GLU A 516 15.02 9.94 32.13
C GLU A 516 16.31 10.74 31.89
N THR A 517 16.62 11.07 30.64
CA THR A 517 17.90 11.72 30.27
C THR A 517 17.91 13.21 30.64
N LYS A 518 16.78 13.89 30.49
CA LYS A 518 16.63 15.34 30.71
C LYS A 518 16.01 15.71 32.06
N ASN A 519 15.59 14.72 32.84
CA ASN A 519 14.79 14.91 34.06
C ASN A 519 13.52 15.75 33.79
N TRP A 520 12.83 15.45 32.69
CA TRP A 520 11.58 16.08 32.27
C TRP A 520 10.36 15.27 32.72
N ASN A 521 9.17 15.88 32.65
CA ASN A 521 7.88 15.25 32.94
C ASN A 521 6.90 15.46 31.76
N CYS A 522 7.32 15.11 30.56
CA CYS A 522 6.45 15.17 29.38
C CYS A 522 5.53 13.95 29.33
N ARG A 523 4.25 14.17 28.97
CA ARG A 523 3.22 13.13 28.88
C ARG A 523 3.14 12.47 27.51
N ASP A 524 3.47 13.22 26.47
CA ASP A 524 3.37 12.77 25.08
C ASP A 524 4.44 13.44 24.19
N LEU A 525 4.46 13.06 22.90
CA LEU A 525 5.38 13.61 21.91
C LEU A 525 5.13 15.09 21.61
N ASN A 526 3.90 15.62 21.79
CA ASN A 526 3.62 17.03 21.56
C ASN A 526 4.26 17.90 22.64
N GLU A 527 4.18 17.48 23.91
CA GLU A 527 4.89 18.13 25.00
C GLU A 527 6.41 18.05 24.83
N LEU A 528 6.95 16.92 24.35
CA LEU A 528 8.37 16.82 23.99
C LEU A 528 8.75 17.78 22.87
N TYR A 529 8.01 17.78 21.76
CA TYR A 529 8.26 18.65 20.62
C TYR A 529 8.41 20.11 21.03
N ASN A 530 7.51 20.60 21.89
CA ASN A 530 7.53 21.98 22.37
C ASN A 530 8.70 22.31 23.32
N LYS A 531 9.39 21.30 23.88
CA LYS A 531 10.55 21.48 24.77
C LYS A 531 11.90 21.24 24.11
N ILE A 532 11.94 20.63 22.92
CA ILE A 532 13.20 20.36 22.22
C ILE A 532 13.76 21.68 21.68
N GLU A 533 14.86 22.14 22.28
CA GLU A 533 15.63 23.30 21.80
C GLU A 533 16.85 22.85 20.98
N ASP A 534 17.64 21.88 21.50
CA ASP A 534 18.77 21.29 20.79
C ASP A 534 18.35 20.02 20.03
N THR A 535 18.22 20.17 18.72
CA THR A 535 17.86 19.07 17.81
C THR A 535 18.91 17.98 17.69
N ARG A 536 20.21 18.30 17.85
CA ARG A 536 21.28 17.30 17.68
C ARG A 536 21.30 16.38 18.88
N GLU A 537 21.29 16.96 20.07
CA GLU A 537 21.18 16.21 21.31
C GLU A 537 19.89 15.39 21.35
N ALA A 538 18.77 15.95 20.91
CA ALA A 538 17.52 15.20 20.80
C ALA A 538 17.62 14.01 19.83
N ASN A 539 18.30 14.15 18.69
CA ASN A 539 18.55 13.03 17.75
C ASN A 539 19.46 11.96 18.40
N GLU A 540 20.50 12.35 19.14
CA GLU A 540 21.35 11.42 19.90
C GLU A 540 20.58 10.63 20.96
N ILE A 541 19.70 11.29 21.72
CA ILE A 541 18.84 10.64 22.72
C ILE A 541 17.97 9.58 22.04
N VAL A 542 17.35 9.92 20.92
CA VAL A 542 16.51 8.98 20.16
C VAL A 542 17.33 7.82 19.58
N ASN A 543 18.52 8.10 19.03
CA ASN A 543 19.46 7.08 18.53
C ASN A 543 19.96 6.11 19.60
N SER A 544 19.95 6.51 20.87
CA SER A 544 20.39 5.65 21.98
C SER A 544 19.38 4.54 22.34
N ILE A 545 18.17 4.57 21.78
CA ILE A 545 17.15 3.55 22.02
C ILE A 545 17.52 2.26 21.27
N LYS A 546 17.52 1.14 21.99
CA LYS A 546 17.79 -0.20 21.44
C LYS A 546 16.50 -1.00 21.40
N ILE A 547 16.22 -1.62 20.25
CA ILE A 547 15.07 -2.50 20.04
C ILE A 547 15.60 -3.90 19.75
N CYS A 548 15.07 -4.89 20.45
CA CYS A 548 15.46 -6.29 20.30
C CYS A 548 14.22 -7.14 20.09
N ASP A 549 14.23 -7.94 19.02
CA ASP A 549 13.25 -9.00 18.80
C ASP A 549 13.94 -10.37 18.92
N PRO A 550 13.80 -11.07 20.06
CA PRO A 550 14.43 -12.37 20.29
C PRO A 550 13.92 -13.49 19.37
N ALA A 551 12.78 -13.31 18.72
CA ALA A 551 12.14 -14.27 17.82
C ALA A 551 11.84 -13.62 16.46
N VAL A 552 12.86 -12.92 15.94
CA VAL A 552 12.78 -12.01 14.79
C VAL A 552 12.10 -12.57 13.54
N GLY A 553 12.16 -13.87 13.30
CA GLY A 553 11.54 -14.50 12.14
C GLY A 553 12.01 -13.84 10.83
N SER A 554 11.06 -13.27 10.08
CA SER A 554 11.32 -12.52 8.83
C SER A 554 11.95 -11.13 9.04
N GLY A 555 12.02 -10.64 10.28
CA GLY A 555 12.46 -9.28 10.59
C GLY A 555 11.39 -8.22 10.47
N HIS A 556 10.13 -8.59 10.19
CA HIS A 556 9.03 -7.65 9.97
C HIS A 556 8.87 -6.64 11.12
N PHE A 557 8.84 -7.09 12.37
CA PHE A 557 8.73 -6.19 13.53
C PHE A 557 9.86 -5.16 13.61
N LEU A 558 11.08 -5.53 13.24
CA LEU A 558 12.23 -4.62 13.21
C LEU A 558 12.12 -3.59 12.09
N VAL A 559 11.59 -3.99 10.92
CA VAL A 559 11.31 -3.07 9.80
C VAL A 559 10.21 -2.07 10.19
N SER A 560 9.10 -2.53 10.78
CA SER A 560 8.02 -1.65 11.27
C SER A 560 8.55 -0.70 12.35
N SER A 561 9.41 -1.19 13.24
CA SER A 561 10.05 -0.39 14.29
C SER A 561 10.98 0.69 13.72
N LEU A 562 11.77 0.33 12.70
CA LEU A 562 12.63 1.27 11.98
C LEU A 562 11.81 2.39 11.32
N ASN A 563 10.72 2.03 10.64
CA ASN A 563 9.82 2.99 10.00
C ASN A 563 9.21 3.95 11.03
N GLU A 564 8.69 3.42 12.15
CA GLU A 564 8.12 4.25 13.21
C GLU A 564 9.15 5.18 13.86
N MET A 565 10.39 4.71 14.04
CA MET A 565 11.47 5.53 14.58
C MET A 565 11.77 6.75 13.71
N ILE A 566 11.80 6.57 12.38
CA ILE A 566 11.99 7.66 11.43
C ILE A 566 10.80 8.63 11.46
N ALA A 567 9.57 8.12 11.54
CA ALA A 567 8.37 8.95 11.66
C ALA A 567 8.41 9.80 12.95
N VAL A 568 8.80 9.22 14.09
CA VAL A 568 8.95 9.97 15.35
C VAL A 568 10.02 11.06 15.24
N LYS A 569 11.14 10.81 14.55
CA LYS A 569 12.15 11.85 14.29
C LYS A 569 11.59 12.99 13.43
N ASN A 570 10.72 12.70 12.46
CA ASN A 570 10.05 13.73 11.66
C ASN A 570 9.05 14.54 12.51
N ASP A 571 8.24 13.87 13.34
CA ASP A 571 7.27 14.50 14.25
C ASP A 571 7.97 15.47 15.23
N LEU A 572 9.10 15.05 15.81
CA LEU A 572 9.91 15.88 16.72
C LEU A 572 10.77 16.93 16.00
N LYS A 573 10.76 16.99 14.65
CA LYS A 573 11.61 17.87 13.82
C LYS A 573 13.11 17.74 14.11
N ILE A 574 13.55 16.51 14.36
CA ILE A 574 14.95 16.12 14.58
C ILE A 574 15.52 15.24 13.47
N LEU A 575 14.71 14.86 12.47
CA LEU A 575 15.17 14.22 11.25
C LEU A 575 16.01 15.21 10.43
N GLN A 576 17.31 14.95 10.31
CA GLN A 576 18.31 15.88 9.78
C GLN A 576 19.17 15.23 8.71
N ASP A 577 19.59 16.03 7.73
CA ASP A 577 20.58 15.59 6.76
C ASP A 577 21.97 15.44 7.40
N ARG A 578 22.94 14.94 6.60
CA ARG A 578 24.34 14.76 7.04
C ARG A 578 25.02 16.04 7.56
N ASN A 579 24.50 17.22 7.26
CA ASN A 579 25.02 18.51 7.71
C ASN A 579 24.26 19.07 8.94
N GLY A 580 23.33 18.30 9.50
CA GLY A 580 22.49 18.71 10.62
C GLY A 580 21.38 19.70 10.24
N LYS A 581 21.04 19.82 8.94
CA LYS A 581 19.93 20.67 8.48
C LYS A 581 18.66 19.83 8.39
N ARG A 582 17.54 20.39 8.86
CA ARG A 582 16.22 19.78 8.77
C ARG A 582 15.80 19.57 7.31
N LEU A 583 15.04 18.52 7.05
CA LEU A 583 14.23 18.38 5.85
C LEU A 583 13.04 19.34 6.00
N LYS A 584 12.96 20.37 5.15
CA LYS A 584 11.86 21.34 5.16
C LYS A 584 10.77 20.83 4.21
N GLU A 585 9.51 21.09 4.52
CA GLU A 585 8.37 20.83 3.60
C GLU A 585 7.98 19.35 3.37
N TYR A 586 8.51 18.40 4.16
CA TYR A 586 8.11 16.99 4.08
C TYR A 586 7.53 16.43 5.40
N GLN A 587 6.46 15.66 5.25
CA GLN A 587 5.87 14.82 6.28
C GLN A 587 6.30 13.37 6.04
N VAL A 588 6.76 12.71 7.11
CA VAL A 588 7.16 11.29 7.07
C VAL A 588 6.31 10.55 8.09
N GLU A 589 5.51 9.60 7.62
CA GLU A 589 4.56 8.86 8.43
C GLU A 589 4.53 7.38 8.07
N VAL A 590 4.09 6.52 8.99
CA VAL A 590 3.89 5.10 8.73
C VAL A 590 2.42 4.85 8.42
N VAL A 591 2.14 4.33 7.22
CA VAL A 591 0.77 3.99 6.77
C VAL A 591 0.80 2.61 6.13
N ASN A 592 -0.06 1.71 6.61
CA ASN A 592 -0.05 0.30 6.22
C ASN A 592 1.34 -0.33 6.33
N ASP A 593 2.01 -0.07 7.45
CA ASP A 593 3.36 -0.56 7.76
C ASP A 593 4.51 -0.09 6.83
N GLU A 594 4.20 0.76 5.84
CA GLU A 594 5.18 1.40 4.97
C GLU A 594 5.52 2.81 5.45
N LEU A 595 6.78 3.20 5.31
CA LEU A 595 7.22 4.58 5.50
C LEU A 595 6.81 5.40 4.26
N ILE A 596 5.94 6.38 4.45
CA ILE A 596 5.48 7.28 3.40
C ILE A 596 6.05 8.67 3.63
N VAL A 597 6.58 9.25 2.56
CA VAL A 597 7.07 10.63 2.54
C VAL A 597 6.18 11.43 1.60
N THR A 598 5.63 12.54 2.10
CA THR A 598 4.81 13.47 1.31
C THR A 598 5.25 14.90 1.51
N ASP A 599 5.00 15.76 0.53
CA ASP A 599 5.21 17.19 0.66
C ASP A 599 4.04 17.91 1.39
N GLU A 600 4.11 19.23 1.55
CA GLU A 600 3.05 20.03 2.18
C GLU A 600 1.71 20.00 1.42
N GLU A 601 1.70 19.71 0.12
CA GLU A 601 0.49 19.56 -0.69
C GLU A 601 -0.10 18.14 -0.60
N GLY A 602 0.68 17.20 -0.04
CA GLY A 602 0.32 15.81 0.14
C GLY A 602 0.69 14.93 -1.06
N GLU A 603 1.51 15.43 -1.99
CA GLU A 603 2.11 14.66 -3.09
C GLU A 603 3.09 13.63 -2.52
N LEU A 604 3.12 12.45 -3.12
CA LEU A 604 4.11 11.43 -2.78
C LEU A 604 5.51 11.88 -3.22
N PHE A 605 6.49 11.65 -2.36
CA PHE A 605 7.89 11.86 -2.71
C PHE A 605 8.33 10.85 -3.77
N GLU A 606 8.74 11.36 -4.93
CA GLU A 606 9.41 10.58 -5.96
C GLU A 606 10.90 10.94 -6.02
N TYR A 607 11.74 9.91 -6.08
CA TYR A 607 13.17 10.13 -6.24
C TYR A 607 13.50 10.58 -7.67
N ASN A 608 14.13 11.74 -7.78
CA ASN A 608 14.65 12.28 -9.03
C ASN A 608 16.17 12.47 -8.91
N PRO A 609 16.99 11.63 -9.59
CA PRO A 609 18.44 11.71 -9.49
C PRO A 609 19.04 13.03 -10.01
N ASN A 610 18.28 13.80 -10.79
CA ASN A 610 18.72 15.11 -11.28
C ASN A 610 18.39 16.27 -10.32
N SER A 611 17.67 16.00 -9.21
CA SER A 611 17.31 16.99 -8.20
C SER A 611 18.17 16.83 -6.95
N LYS A 612 18.97 17.87 -6.64
CA LYS A 612 19.81 17.89 -5.43
C LYS A 612 19.00 17.73 -4.14
N GLU A 613 17.80 18.32 -4.08
CA GLU A 613 16.95 18.19 -2.89
C GLU A 613 16.36 16.78 -2.78
N SER A 614 15.93 16.19 -3.90
CA SER A 614 15.44 14.80 -3.91
C SER A 614 16.54 13.82 -3.48
N GLN A 615 17.77 14.00 -3.97
CA GLN A 615 18.94 13.26 -3.52
C GLN A 615 19.22 13.45 -2.03
N ARG A 616 19.18 14.69 -1.53
CA ARG A 616 19.37 14.99 -0.11
C ARG A 616 18.37 14.26 0.78
N ILE A 617 17.09 14.19 0.39
CA ILE A 617 16.05 13.46 1.14
C ILE A 617 16.34 11.97 1.14
N GLN A 618 16.63 11.40 -0.04
CA GLN A 618 16.93 9.97 -0.17
C GLN A 618 18.16 9.56 0.64
N GLU A 619 19.24 10.37 0.58
CA GLU A 619 20.44 10.17 1.39
C GLU A 619 20.12 10.28 2.88
N THR A 620 19.32 11.28 3.28
CA THR A 620 18.92 11.44 4.69
C THR A 620 18.19 10.20 5.20
N LEU A 621 17.19 9.71 4.47
CA LEU A 621 16.47 8.49 4.84
C LEU A 621 17.39 7.26 4.87
N PHE A 622 18.32 7.15 3.92
CA PHE A 622 19.29 6.06 3.89
C PHE A 622 20.20 6.07 5.13
N HIS A 623 20.80 7.21 5.47
CA HIS A 623 21.70 7.29 6.64
C HIS A 623 20.96 7.15 7.94
N GLU A 624 19.76 7.72 8.06
CA GLU A 624 18.96 7.56 9.26
C GLU A 624 18.59 6.08 9.46
N LYS A 625 18.22 5.37 8.40
CA LYS A 625 18.03 3.91 8.45
C LYS A 625 19.31 3.18 8.85
N GLN A 626 20.43 3.51 8.21
CA GLN A 626 21.73 2.92 8.50
C GLN A 626 22.13 3.11 9.96
N THR A 627 22.07 4.35 10.46
CA THR A 627 22.40 4.69 11.85
C THR A 627 21.52 3.94 12.82
N ILE A 628 20.20 3.87 12.60
CA ILE A 628 19.30 3.16 13.51
C ILE A 628 19.58 1.64 13.51
N ILE A 629 19.93 1.06 12.37
CA ILE A 629 20.23 -0.38 12.25
C ILE A 629 21.59 -0.74 12.86
N GLU A 630 22.61 0.09 12.62
CA GLU A 630 23.99 -0.14 13.09
C GLU A 630 24.19 0.24 14.56
N ASN A 631 23.26 1.01 15.14
CA ASN A 631 23.20 1.35 16.55
C ASN A 631 22.86 0.10 17.37
#